data_AF-A0A2N2WI19-F1
#
_entry.id   AF-A0A2N2WI19-F1
#
_cell.length_a   1.000
_cell.length_b   1.000
_cell.length_c   1.000
_cell.angle_alpha   90.00
_cell.angle_beta   90.00
_cell.angle_gamma   90.00
#
_symmetry.space_group_name_H-M   'P 1'
#
loop_
_entity.id
_entity.type
_entity.pdbx_description
1 polymer ?
#
loop_
_entity_poly.entity_id
_entity_poly.type
_entity_poly.pdbx_seq_one_letter_code
_entity_poly.pdbx_strand_id
1 'polypeptide(L)'
;MKMKNFYFWIITIVITLSSVVYQRMTGPTYPLKGKVTLGSEQIKYKLLRTYGGSDNAEISIDEPTGKVSGTFSYRRYKSNDEWTEVPMLHQGGKLLAYIPHQPPAGKVMYDITLTDGVNTRKITEEPVVLRFKGHVPGGVLLPHILLMFLAMLLSTRTGVEVIAKGPNTLKLAVFTTIFLFIGGIILGPIVQKYAFDAYWTGWPIGTDLTDNKTALALIVWLIAIYRLRKNSEKRGWALVAAIVMLMVYLIPHSMFGSEIDHTAAPQ
;
A
#
# COMPACT_ATOMS: atom_id res chain seq x y z
N MET A 1 8.37 21.01 -32.90
CA MET A 1 7.21 20.63 -32.05
C MET A 1 7.26 19.17 -31.56
N LYS A 2 7.54 18.18 -32.43
CA LYS A 2 7.61 16.75 -32.05
C LYS A 2 8.73 16.40 -31.04
N MET A 3 9.94 16.94 -31.22
CA MET A 3 11.07 16.71 -30.30
C MET A 3 10.78 17.20 -28.87
N LYS A 4 10.21 18.40 -28.69
CA LYS A 4 9.82 18.93 -27.36
C LYS A 4 8.77 18.03 -26.69
N ASN A 5 7.78 17.56 -27.45
CA ASN A 5 6.76 16.65 -26.93
C ASN A 5 7.35 15.30 -26.51
N PHE A 6 8.36 14.78 -27.24
CA PHE A 6 9.07 13.56 -26.88
C PHE A 6 9.79 13.69 -25.53
N TYR A 7 10.54 14.79 -25.31
CA TYR A 7 11.18 15.05 -24.02
C TYR A 7 10.18 15.21 -22.88
N PHE A 8 9.02 15.84 -23.12
CA PHE A 8 7.97 15.95 -22.10
C PHE A 8 7.42 14.59 -21.68
N TRP A 9 7.28 13.65 -22.63
CA TRP A 9 6.89 12.28 -22.31
C TRP A 9 7.96 11.54 -21.53
N ILE A 10 9.25 11.70 -21.87
CA ILE A 10 10.35 11.12 -21.09
C ILE A 10 10.30 11.61 -19.65
N ILE A 11 10.24 12.93 -19.42
CA ILE A 11 10.18 13.51 -18.08
C ILE A 11 8.95 13.00 -17.31
N THR A 12 7.80 12.95 -17.98
CA THR A 12 6.56 12.44 -17.39
C THR A 12 6.72 10.99 -16.94
N ILE A 13 7.28 10.12 -17.80
CA ILE A 13 7.49 8.70 -17.50
C ILE A 13 8.46 8.55 -16.34
N VAL A 14 9.57 9.27 -16.33
CA VAL A 14 10.56 9.21 -15.24
C VAL A 14 9.94 9.61 -13.90
N ILE A 15 9.21 10.71 -13.83
CA ILE A 15 8.52 11.16 -12.60
C ILE A 15 7.50 10.13 -12.14
N THR A 16 6.69 9.61 -13.07
CA THR A 16 5.62 8.64 -12.78
C THR A 16 6.22 7.33 -12.26
N LEU A 17 7.21 6.76 -12.95
CA LEU A 17 7.86 5.51 -12.56
C LEU A 17 8.58 5.64 -11.22
N SER A 18 9.29 6.75 -10.98
CA SER A 18 9.94 7.02 -9.70
C SER A 18 8.92 7.04 -8.56
N SER A 19 7.75 7.65 -8.79
CA SER A 19 6.65 7.71 -7.81
C SER A 19 6.07 6.31 -7.53
N VAL A 20 5.87 5.47 -8.55
CA VAL A 20 5.39 4.08 -8.38
C VAL A 20 6.38 3.26 -7.57
N VAL A 21 7.69 3.37 -7.88
CA VAL A 21 8.74 2.64 -7.15
C VAL A 21 8.76 3.07 -5.69
N TYR A 22 8.72 4.37 -5.42
CA TYR A 22 8.66 4.93 -4.08
C TYR A 22 7.44 4.40 -3.28
N GLN A 23 6.25 4.41 -3.89
CA GLN A 23 5.02 3.89 -3.27
C GLN A 23 5.15 2.40 -2.93
N ARG A 24 5.74 1.60 -3.83
CA ARG A 24 5.91 0.16 -3.61
C ARG A 24 6.90 -0.14 -2.48
N MET A 25 7.92 0.69 -2.31
CA MET A 25 8.94 0.53 -1.27
C MET A 25 8.48 1.02 0.10
N THR A 26 7.64 2.07 0.14
CA THR A 26 7.14 2.66 1.39
C THR A 26 5.79 2.10 1.84
N GLY A 27 5.15 1.28 1.02
CA GLY A 27 3.86 0.67 1.32
C GLY A 27 3.91 -0.32 2.50
N PRO A 28 2.86 -0.39 3.34
CA PRO A 28 2.79 -1.27 4.50
C PRO A 28 2.69 -2.76 4.13
N THR A 29 2.48 -3.07 2.85
CA THR A 29 2.41 -4.44 2.32
C THR A 29 3.79 -4.99 1.97
N TYR A 30 4.83 -4.16 1.92
CA TYR A 30 6.19 -4.61 1.61
C TYR A 30 6.77 -5.40 2.80
N PRO A 31 7.25 -6.64 2.61
CA PRO A 31 7.80 -7.44 3.70
C PRO A 31 8.94 -6.74 4.42
N LEU A 32 8.96 -6.82 5.75
CA LEU A 32 10.04 -6.26 6.55
C LEU A 32 11.27 -7.15 6.42
N LYS A 33 12.34 -6.61 5.86
CA LYS A 33 13.61 -7.34 5.67
C LYS A 33 14.66 -6.76 6.59
N GLY A 34 15.48 -7.61 7.15
CA GLY A 34 16.61 -7.18 7.96
C GLY A 34 17.58 -8.32 8.22
N LYS A 35 18.51 -8.05 9.14
CA LYS A 35 19.47 -9.03 9.59
C LYS A 35 19.65 -8.88 11.09
N VAL A 36 19.72 -9.99 11.79
CA VAL A 36 20.05 -10.03 13.23
C VAL A 36 21.34 -10.82 13.39
N THR A 37 22.20 -10.38 14.30
CA THR A 37 23.45 -11.07 14.63
C THR A 37 23.28 -11.76 15.98
N LEU A 38 23.51 -13.07 16.01
CA LEU A 38 23.40 -13.92 17.19
C LEU A 38 24.75 -14.64 17.34
N GLY A 39 25.55 -14.25 18.35
CA GLY A 39 26.95 -14.66 18.44
C GLY A 39 27.74 -14.25 17.19
N SER A 40 28.30 -15.23 16.47
CA SER A 40 29.02 -15.04 15.21
C SER A 40 28.16 -15.23 13.96
N GLU A 41 26.90 -15.64 14.10
CA GLU A 41 26.01 -15.94 12.98
C GLU A 41 25.13 -14.73 12.63
N GLN A 42 24.98 -14.47 11.33
CA GLN A 42 24.12 -13.41 10.80
C GLN A 42 22.90 -14.03 10.10
N ILE A 43 21.74 -13.90 10.72
CA ILE A 43 20.48 -14.45 10.23
C ILE A 43 19.74 -13.36 9.46
N LYS A 44 19.44 -13.62 8.18
CA LYS A 44 18.61 -12.74 7.35
C LYS A 44 17.16 -13.15 7.49
N TYR A 45 16.26 -12.18 7.57
CA TYR A 45 14.83 -12.45 7.71
C TYR A 45 13.99 -11.62 6.74
N LYS A 46 12.80 -12.15 6.45
CA LYS A 46 11.77 -11.49 5.63
C LYS A 46 10.39 -11.74 6.28
N LEU A 47 9.93 -10.79 7.07
CA LEU A 47 8.70 -10.89 7.84
C LEU A 47 7.51 -10.35 7.03
N LEU A 48 6.42 -11.12 7.00
CA LEU A 48 5.21 -10.77 6.26
C LEU A 48 4.44 -9.65 6.95
N ARG A 49 3.93 -8.69 6.17
CA ARG A 49 3.03 -7.63 6.63
C ARG A 49 1.64 -7.68 6.00
N THR A 50 1.44 -8.59 5.04
CA THR A 50 0.12 -8.87 4.47
C THR A 50 -0.02 -10.36 4.14
N TYR A 51 -1.17 -10.94 4.41
CA TYR A 51 -1.51 -12.33 4.09
C TYR A 51 -2.85 -12.40 3.35
N GLY A 52 -2.92 -13.25 2.31
CA GLY A 52 -4.11 -13.36 1.45
C GLY A 52 -4.67 -14.78 1.31
N GLY A 53 -4.23 -15.72 2.14
CA GLY A 53 -4.69 -17.12 2.13
C GLY A 53 -5.90 -17.33 3.03
N SER A 54 -6.64 -18.42 2.78
CA SER A 54 -7.77 -18.88 3.61
C SER A 54 -7.35 -19.70 4.83
N ASP A 55 -6.06 -19.95 4.96
CA ASP A 55 -5.39 -20.74 5.98
C ASP A 55 -4.59 -19.84 6.93
N ASN A 56 -3.79 -20.47 7.79
CA ASN A 56 -2.93 -19.78 8.74
C ASN A 56 -1.74 -19.15 7.99
N ALA A 57 -1.33 -17.95 8.41
CA ALA A 57 -0.20 -17.29 7.80
C ALA A 57 1.11 -17.89 8.29
N GLU A 58 1.85 -18.55 7.40
CA GLU A 58 3.19 -19.07 7.68
C GLU A 58 4.21 -17.93 7.76
N ILE A 59 4.90 -17.85 8.89
CA ILE A 59 6.07 -17.00 9.09
C ILE A 59 7.30 -17.91 9.15
N SER A 60 8.24 -17.69 8.25
CA SER A 60 9.45 -18.51 8.14
C SER A 60 10.72 -17.67 8.17
N ILE A 61 11.74 -18.23 8.82
CA ILE A 61 13.11 -17.71 8.85
C ILE A 61 14.02 -18.82 8.36
N ASP A 62 14.86 -18.50 7.38
CA ASP A 62 15.88 -19.44 6.90
C ASP A 62 16.91 -19.67 8.00
N GLU A 63 17.03 -20.92 8.44
CA GLU A 63 17.96 -21.29 9.48
C GLU A 63 18.50 -22.71 9.26
N PRO A 64 19.50 -22.85 8.38
CA PRO A 64 19.98 -24.15 7.91
C PRO A 64 20.87 -24.87 8.93
N THR A 65 21.39 -24.18 9.96
CA THR A 65 22.36 -24.78 10.89
C THR A 65 21.68 -25.66 11.95
N GLY A 66 20.40 -25.40 12.24
CA GLY A 66 19.63 -26.12 13.27
C GLY A 66 20.07 -25.81 14.71
N LYS A 67 20.96 -24.83 14.91
CA LYS A 67 21.48 -24.47 16.23
C LYS A 67 20.70 -23.37 16.93
N VAL A 68 19.87 -22.67 16.17
CA VAL A 68 19.09 -21.53 16.66
C VAL A 68 17.64 -21.96 16.83
N SER A 69 17.07 -21.63 17.99
CA SER A 69 15.66 -21.79 18.28
C SER A 69 14.97 -20.43 18.28
N GLY A 70 13.67 -20.42 18.02
CA GLY A 70 12.86 -19.21 17.99
C GLY A 70 11.64 -19.34 18.89
N THR A 71 11.29 -18.24 19.55
CA THR A 71 9.99 -18.04 20.19
C THR A 71 9.22 -17.01 19.36
N PHE A 72 8.00 -17.35 18.99
CA PHE A 72 7.09 -16.52 18.23
C PHE A 72 5.97 -16.05 19.15
N SER A 73 5.87 -14.74 19.38
CA SER A 73 4.80 -14.18 20.20
C SER A 73 3.85 -13.37 19.32
N TYR A 74 2.55 -13.56 19.48
CA TYR A 74 1.54 -12.84 18.69
C TYR A 74 0.28 -12.54 19.49
N ARG A 75 -0.45 -11.51 19.04
CA ARG A 75 -1.81 -11.19 19.50
C ARG A 75 -2.56 -10.38 18.45
N ARG A 76 -3.88 -10.31 18.56
CA ARG A 76 -4.66 -9.44 17.66
C ARG A 76 -4.27 -7.98 17.90
N TYR A 77 -4.30 -7.18 16.83
CA TYR A 77 -3.98 -5.76 16.90
C TYR A 77 -5.19 -4.99 17.44
N LYS A 78 -4.96 -3.97 18.28
CA LYS A 78 -6.05 -3.24 18.98
C LYS A 78 -7.02 -4.21 19.67
N SER A 79 -6.49 -5.11 20.48
CA SER A 79 -7.26 -5.99 21.35
C SER A 79 -6.74 -5.91 22.78
N ASN A 80 -7.55 -6.39 23.72
CA ASN A 80 -7.14 -6.61 25.11
C ASN A 80 -6.52 -8.01 25.32
N ASP A 81 -6.12 -8.68 24.24
CA ASP A 81 -5.55 -10.03 24.34
C ASP A 81 -4.15 -9.96 24.96
N GLU A 82 -3.86 -10.96 25.78
CA GLU A 82 -2.49 -11.27 26.18
C GLU A 82 -1.69 -11.81 25.00
N TRP A 83 -0.37 -11.73 25.11
CA TRP A 83 0.54 -12.28 24.10
C TRP A 83 0.55 -13.80 24.19
N THR A 84 0.24 -14.46 23.08
CA THR A 84 0.40 -15.90 22.94
C THR A 84 1.82 -16.18 22.46
N GLU A 85 2.58 -16.95 23.24
CA GLU A 85 3.95 -17.36 22.87
C GLU A 85 3.96 -18.82 22.44
N VAL A 86 4.57 -19.11 21.29
CA VAL A 86 4.74 -20.48 20.79
C VAL A 86 6.18 -20.70 20.33
N PRO A 87 6.77 -21.88 20.59
CA PRO A 87 8.06 -22.23 20.03
C PRO A 87 7.94 -22.37 18.49
N MET A 88 8.93 -21.86 17.77
CA MET A 88 9.03 -22.06 16.33
C MET A 88 9.48 -23.49 16.04
N LEU A 89 8.88 -24.09 15.02
CA LEU A 89 9.20 -25.45 14.58
C LEU A 89 10.39 -25.42 13.61
N HIS A 90 11.41 -26.24 13.87
CA HIS A 90 12.50 -26.42 12.92
C HIS A 90 12.14 -27.49 11.88
N GLN A 91 12.02 -27.10 10.61
CA GLN A 91 11.66 -28.02 9.54
C GLN A 91 12.31 -27.57 8.22
N GLY A 92 13.04 -28.48 7.57
CA GLY A 92 13.62 -28.24 6.24
C GLY A 92 14.63 -27.08 6.18
N GLY A 93 15.39 -26.87 7.26
CA GLY A 93 16.36 -25.76 7.35
C GLY A 93 15.71 -24.40 7.59
N LYS A 94 14.49 -24.37 8.15
CA LYS A 94 13.76 -23.15 8.50
C LYS A 94 13.16 -23.25 9.88
N LEU A 95 13.03 -22.10 10.53
CA LEU A 95 12.16 -21.92 11.70
C LEU A 95 10.79 -21.44 11.21
N LEU A 96 9.73 -22.17 11.55
CA LEU A 96 8.36 -21.93 11.13
C LEU A 96 7.46 -21.58 12.33
N ALA A 97 6.60 -20.60 12.15
CA ALA A 97 5.48 -20.32 13.02
C ALA A 97 4.24 -19.98 12.19
N TYR A 98 3.07 -20.11 12.80
CA TYR A 98 1.80 -19.88 12.12
C TYR A 98 0.96 -18.89 12.91
N ILE A 99 0.47 -17.86 12.23
CA ILE A 99 -0.56 -16.98 12.77
C ILE A 99 -1.92 -17.55 12.38
N PRO A 100 -2.82 -17.80 13.35
CA PRO A 100 -4.18 -18.25 13.06
C PRO A 100 -4.89 -17.33 12.08
N HIS A 101 -5.60 -17.92 11.12
CA HIS A 101 -6.36 -17.18 10.11
C HIS A 101 -7.26 -16.11 10.75
N GLN A 102 -7.31 -14.92 10.15
CA GLN A 102 -8.22 -13.85 10.54
C GLN A 102 -9.11 -13.45 9.37
N PRO A 103 -10.34 -12.95 9.64
CA PRO A 103 -11.18 -12.40 8.59
C PRO A 103 -10.49 -11.22 7.87
N PRO A 104 -10.93 -10.89 6.64
CA PRO A 104 -10.46 -9.72 5.91
C PRO A 104 -10.46 -8.46 6.78
N ALA A 105 -9.42 -7.63 6.65
CA ALA A 105 -9.14 -6.46 7.49
C ALA A 105 -8.72 -6.74 8.94
N GLY A 106 -8.72 -8.01 9.37
CA GLY A 106 -8.10 -8.44 10.62
C GLY A 106 -6.59 -8.16 10.63
N LYS A 107 -6.08 -7.74 11.79
CA LYS A 107 -4.67 -7.47 11.99
C LYS A 107 -4.15 -8.24 13.20
N VAL A 108 -2.96 -8.82 13.05
CA VAL A 108 -2.22 -9.49 14.13
C VAL A 108 -0.87 -8.81 14.24
N MET A 109 -0.47 -8.47 15.46
CA MET A 109 0.89 -8.05 15.75
C MET A 109 1.69 -9.24 16.27
N TYR A 110 2.92 -9.39 15.80
CA TYR A 110 3.80 -10.47 16.20
C TYR A 110 5.24 -9.99 16.34
N ASP A 111 5.99 -10.66 17.20
CA ASP A 111 7.44 -10.51 17.30
C ASP A 111 8.10 -11.90 17.33
N ILE A 112 9.40 -11.91 17.10
CA ILE A 112 10.20 -13.14 17.08
C ILE A 112 11.46 -12.90 17.88
N THR A 113 11.72 -13.83 18.80
CA THR A 113 12.91 -13.85 19.62
C THR A 113 13.72 -15.09 19.26
N LEU A 114 14.98 -14.91 18.85
CA LEU A 114 15.90 -16.00 18.53
C LEU A 114 16.89 -16.22 19.66
N THR A 115 17.28 -17.48 19.88
CA THR A 115 18.32 -17.85 20.83
C THR A 115 19.17 -19.02 20.34
N ASP A 116 20.48 -18.94 20.59
CA ASP A 116 21.48 -19.99 20.35
C ASP A 116 21.79 -20.80 21.63
N GLY A 117 20.97 -20.62 22.68
CA GLY A 117 21.16 -21.19 24.02
C GLY A 117 21.98 -20.32 24.98
N VAL A 118 22.70 -19.31 24.48
CA VAL A 118 23.52 -18.39 25.30
C VAL A 118 23.07 -16.94 25.12
N ASN A 119 22.94 -16.52 23.86
CA ASN A 119 22.49 -15.22 23.44
C ASN A 119 21.01 -15.26 23.08
N THR A 120 20.30 -14.19 23.39
CA THR A 120 18.89 -14.01 23.01
C THR A 120 18.72 -12.63 22.37
N ARG A 121 18.09 -12.58 21.19
CA ARG A 121 17.84 -11.34 20.46
C ARG A 121 16.45 -11.35 19.85
N LYS A 122 15.72 -10.23 20.01
CA LYS A 122 14.54 -9.94 19.21
C LYS A 122 14.97 -9.58 17.79
N ILE A 123 14.21 -10.06 16.81
CA ILE A 123 14.46 -9.79 15.38
C ILE A 123 14.08 -8.34 15.03
N THR A 124 13.07 -7.79 15.69
CA THR A 124 12.60 -6.43 15.49
C THR A 124 12.42 -5.72 16.84
N GLU A 125 12.70 -4.41 16.87
CA GLU A 125 12.48 -3.59 18.07
C GLU A 125 10.99 -3.38 18.33
N GLU A 126 10.24 -3.11 17.25
CA GLU A 126 8.78 -2.99 17.28
C GLU A 126 8.12 -4.27 16.72
N PRO A 127 6.96 -4.68 17.26
CA PRO A 127 6.19 -5.77 16.71
C PRO A 127 5.75 -5.52 15.27
N VAL A 128 5.82 -6.55 14.43
CA VAL A 128 5.36 -6.49 13.05
C VAL A 128 3.85 -6.66 13.00
N VAL A 129 3.17 -5.76 12.29
CA VAL A 129 1.72 -5.86 12.07
C VAL A 129 1.44 -6.56 10.73
N LEU A 130 0.84 -7.74 10.80
CA LEU A 130 0.30 -8.48 9.66
C LEU A 130 -1.17 -8.12 9.44
N ARG A 131 -1.54 -7.75 8.22
CA ARG A 131 -2.93 -7.55 7.81
C ARG A 131 -3.43 -8.70 6.92
N PHE A 132 -4.59 -9.25 7.26
CA PHE A 132 -5.28 -10.25 6.43
C PHE A 132 -6.14 -9.55 5.37
N LYS A 133 -6.13 -10.11 4.15
CA LYS A 133 -6.93 -9.64 3.02
C LYS A 133 -7.59 -10.80 2.31
N GLY A 134 -8.76 -10.55 1.72
CA GLY A 134 -9.40 -11.48 0.81
C GLY A 134 -8.68 -11.59 -0.54
N HIS A 135 -9.05 -12.61 -1.31
CA HIS A 135 -8.61 -12.75 -2.69
C HIS A 135 -9.28 -11.69 -3.57
N VAL A 136 -8.49 -10.95 -4.34
CA VAL A 136 -9.01 -9.99 -5.33
C VAL A 136 -8.82 -10.59 -6.72
N PRO A 137 -9.91 -10.84 -7.48
CA PRO A 137 -9.83 -11.38 -8.83
C PRO A 137 -8.96 -10.51 -9.74
N GLY A 138 -8.06 -11.15 -10.50
CA GLY A 138 -7.16 -10.45 -11.43
C GLY A 138 -7.91 -9.61 -12.47
N GLY A 139 -9.10 -10.05 -12.89
CA GLY A 139 -9.96 -9.31 -13.81
C GLY A 139 -10.48 -7.97 -13.27
N VAL A 140 -10.41 -7.73 -11.96
CA VAL A 140 -10.76 -6.43 -11.34
C VAL A 140 -9.50 -5.67 -10.95
N LEU A 141 -8.53 -6.36 -10.35
CA LEU A 141 -7.30 -5.75 -9.85
C LEU A 141 -6.44 -5.17 -10.99
N LEU A 142 -6.31 -5.89 -12.10
CA LEU A 142 -5.47 -5.45 -13.22
C LEU A 142 -6.03 -4.19 -13.90
N PRO A 143 -7.33 -4.11 -14.26
CA PRO A 143 -7.91 -2.87 -14.78
C PRO A 143 -7.82 -1.70 -13.79
N HIS A 144 -8.02 -1.95 -12.49
CA HIS A 144 -7.88 -0.91 -11.46
C HIS A 144 -6.47 -0.30 -11.47
N ILE A 145 -5.42 -1.13 -11.36
CA ILE A 145 -4.02 -0.68 -11.34
C ILE A 145 -3.68 0.05 -12.63
N LEU A 146 -4.09 -0.48 -13.79
CA LEU A 146 -3.82 0.14 -15.08
C LEU A 146 -4.43 1.55 -15.18
N LEU A 147 -5.70 1.71 -14.80
CA LEU A 147 -6.37 3.00 -14.86
C LEU A 147 -5.78 4.00 -13.86
N MET A 148 -5.41 3.56 -12.65
CA MET A 148 -4.74 4.42 -11.67
C MET A 148 -3.37 4.88 -12.17
N PHE A 149 -2.60 3.99 -12.80
CA PHE A 149 -1.32 4.34 -13.40
C PHE A 149 -1.49 5.33 -14.56
N LEU A 150 -2.45 5.08 -15.46
CA LEU A 150 -2.74 5.98 -16.58
C LEU A 150 -3.22 7.35 -16.10
N ALA A 151 -4.04 7.41 -15.05
CA ALA A 151 -4.46 8.65 -14.43
C ALA A 151 -3.25 9.44 -13.90
N MET A 152 -2.33 8.79 -13.17
CA MET A 152 -1.12 9.44 -12.65
C MET A 152 -0.17 9.91 -13.77
N LEU A 153 0.00 9.10 -14.82
CA LEU A 153 0.80 9.46 -15.98
C LEU A 153 0.23 10.69 -16.71
N LEU A 154 -1.07 10.69 -16.97
CA LEU A 154 -1.74 11.80 -17.65
C LEU A 154 -1.80 13.06 -16.77
N SER A 155 -1.95 12.90 -15.45
CA SER A 155 -1.87 13.99 -14.48
C SER A 155 -0.50 14.68 -14.56
N THR A 156 0.58 13.89 -14.51
CA THR A 156 1.95 14.40 -14.62
C THR A 156 2.16 15.09 -15.97
N ARG A 157 1.67 14.48 -17.06
CA ARG A 157 1.76 15.05 -18.41
C ARG A 157 1.00 16.36 -18.51
N THR A 158 -0.14 16.48 -17.83
CA THR A 158 -0.94 17.71 -17.76
C THR A 158 -0.15 18.81 -17.05
N GLY A 159 0.49 18.52 -15.91
CA GLY A 159 1.35 19.48 -15.22
C GLY A 159 2.48 20.00 -16.12
N VAL A 160 3.18 19.10 -16.82
CA VAL A 160 4.21 19.47 -17.80
C VAL A 160 3.63 20.30 -18.96
N GLU A 161 2.43 19.96 -19.46
CA GLU A 161 1.75 20.73 -20.52
C GLU A 161 1.46 22.16 -20.09
N VAL A 162 1.03 22.37 -18.84
CA VAL A 162 0.75 23.70 -18.31
C VAL A 162 2.02 24.56 -18.26
N ILE A 163 3.12 24.01 -17.74
CA ILE A 163 4.42 24.70 -17.67
C ILE A 163 4.93 25.03 -19.07
N ALA A 164 4.79 24.10 -20.01
CA ALA A 164 5.17 24.29 -21.40
C ALA A 164 4.20 25.17 -22.21
N LYS A 165 3.12 25.69 -21.58
CA LYS A 165 2.03 26.46 -22.22
C LYS A 165 1.39 25.73 -23.41
N GLY A 166 1.35 24.40 -23.38
CA GLY A 166 0.86 23.58 -24.48
C GLY A 166 -0.68 23.61 -24.66
N PRO A 167 -1.17 23.30 -25.87
CA PRO A 167 -2.59 23.43 -26.21
C PRO A 167 -3.47 22.30 -25.64
N ASN A 168 -2.90 21.17 -25.23
CA ASN A 168 -3.68 19.97 -24.89
C ASN A 168 -4.10 19.88 -23.42
N THR A 169 -3.93 20.95 -22.63
CA THR A 169 -4.15 20.93 -21.17
C THR A 169 -5.55 20.42 -20.80
N LEU A 170 -6.61 20.92 -21.46
CA LEU A 170 -7.98 20.49 -21.17
C LEU A 170 -8.22 19.02 -21.53
N LYS A 171 -7.70 18.58 -22.68
CA LYS A 171 -7.85 17.18 -23.14
C LYS A 171 -7.20 16.22 -22.15
N LEU A 172 -5.97 16.50 -21.72
CA LEU A 172 -5.25 15.68 -20.75
C LEU A 172 -5.92 15.69 -19.37
N ALA A 173 -6.42 16.85 -18.91
CA ALA A 173 -7.17 16.98 -17.67
C ALA A 173 -8.45 16.11 -17.66
N VAL A 174 -9.20 16.12 -18.78
CA VAL A 174 -10.41 15.31 -18.95
C VAL A 174 -10.09 13.81 -18.90
N PHE A 175 -9.10 13.34 -19.67
CA PHE A 175 -8.72 11.92 -19.63
C PHE A 175 -8.19 11.49 -18.26
N THR A 176 -7.39 12.33 -17.60
CA THR A 176 -6.92 12.10 -16.23
C THR A 176 -8.10 11.87 -15.28
N THR A 177 -9.11 12.74 -15.36
CA THR A 177 -10.29 12.67 -14.49
C THR A 177 -11.14 11.45 -14.78
N ILE A 178 -11.33 11.07 -16.05
CA ILE A 178 -12.08 9.87 -16.43
C ILE A 178 -11.39 8.61 -15.88
N PHE A 179 -10.07 8.49 -16.08
CA PHE A 179 -9.32 7.32 -15.58
C PHE A 179 -9.25 7.30 -14.06
N LEU A 180 -9.11 8.45 -13.39
CA LEU A 180 -9.17 8.54 -11.94
C LEU A 180 -10.56 8.16 -11.41
N PHE A 181 -11.63 8.57 -12.08
CA PHE A 181 -12.99 8.23 -11.69
C PHE A 181 -13.25 6.73 -11.81
N ILE A 182 -12.96 6.13 -12.97
CA ILE A 182 -13.19 4.71 -13.21
C ILE A 182 -12.23 3.86 -12.35
N GLY A 183 -10.94 4.19 -12.34
CA GLY A 183 -9.94 3.46 -11.56
C GLY A 183 -10.14 3.63 -10.07
N GLY A 184 -10.30 4.87 -9.59
CA GLY A 184 -10.32 5.21 -8.18
C GLY A 184 -11.70 5.06 -7.52
N ILE A 185 -12.74 5.64 -8.10
CA ILE A 185 -14.08 5.69 -7.47
C ILE A 185 -14.99 4.52 -7.85
N ILE A 186 -14.80 3.90 -9.03
CA ILE A 186 -15.57 2.72 -9.40
C ILE A 186 -14.83 1.44 -9.02
N LEU A 187 -13.65 1.21 -9.61
CA LEU A 187 -12.92 -0.04 -9.39
C LEU A 187 -12.25 -0.13 -8.02
N GLY A 188 -11.83 1.01 -7.43
CA GLY A 188 -11.24 1.06 -6.09
C GLY A 188 -12.14 0.41 -5.03
N PRO A 189 -13.38 0.89 -4.87
CA PRO A 189 -14.38 0.27 -4.00
C PRO A 189 -14.61 -1.22 -4.23
N ILE A 190 -14.61 -1.66 -5.49
CA ILE A 190 -14.81 -3.06 -5.83
C ILE A 190 -13.61 -3.88 -5.36
N VAL A 191 -12.38 -3.43 -5.62
CA VAL A 191 -11.15 -4.06 -5.12
C VAL A 191 -11.16 -4.12 -3.58
N GLN A 192 -11.59 -3.03 -2.93
CA GLN A 192 -11.70 -2.95 -1.49
C GLN A 192 -12.72 -3.94 -0.92
N LYS A 193 -13.87 -4.11 -1.59
CA LYS A 193 -14.89 -5.09 -1.20
C LYS A 193 -14.31 -6.50 -1.23
N TYR A 194 -13.59 -6.87 -2.28
CA TYR A 194 -12.93 -8.18 -2.33
C TYR A 194 -11.83 -8.34 -1.27
N ALA A 195 -11.07 -7.28 -1.00
CA ALA A 195 -9.93 -7.35 -0.08
C ALA A 195 -10.32 -7.28 1.40
N PHE A 196 -11.36 -6.53 1.76
CA PHE A 196 -11.67 -6.11 3.14
C PHE A 196 -13.16 -6.11 3.47
N ASP A 197 -14.00 -6.66 2.58
CA ASP A 197 -15.46 -6.73 2.72
C ASP A 197 -16.21 -5.38 2.84
N ALA A 198 -15.54 -4.27 2.53
CA ALA A 198 -16.11 -2.92 2.54
C ALA A 198 -15.94 -2.23 1.18
N TYR A 199 -16.99 -1.54 0.70
CA TYR A 199 -16.91 -0.79 -0.56
C TYR A 199 -16.24 0.57 -0.41
N TRP A 200 -16.47 1.27 0.69
CA TRP A 200 -15.87 2.59 0.91
C TRP A 200 -15.77 2.82 2.40
N THR A 201 -14.59 3.17 2.87
CA THR A 201 -14.33 3.48 4.28
C THR A 201 -13.79 4.89 4.47
N GLY A 202 -13.76 5.72 3.43
CA GLY A 202 -13.49 7.15 3.50
C GLY A 202 -14.73 8.00 3.79
N TRP A 203 -14.51 9.30 3.87
CA TRP A 203 -15.54 10.33 4.03
C TRP A 203 -16.56 10.24 2.88
N PRO A 204 -17.87 10.41 3.16
CA PRO A 204 -18.45 10.80 4.45
C PRO A 204 -18.72 9.65 5.42
N ILE A 205 -18.48 8.40 5.03
CA ILE A 205 -18.90 7.21 5.79
C ILE A 205 -17.86 6.82 6.87
N GLY A 206 -16.57 7.01 6.58
CA GLY A 206 -15.49 6.67 7.50
C GLY A 206 -14.26 7.58 7.36
N THR A 207 -13.11 7.10 7.83
CA THR A 207 -11.87 7.87 7.97
C THR A 207 -10.69 7.31 7.18
N ASP A 208 -10.90 6.31 6.31
CA ASP A 208 -9.82 5.70 5.51
C ASP A 208 -9.14 6.76 4.63
N LEU A 209 -7.85 6.91 4.87
CA LEU A 209 -7.02 7.89 4.22
C LEU A 209 -6.89 7.63 2.71
N THR A 210 -6.92 6.36 2.28
CA THR A 210 -6.76 5.97 0.88
C THR A 210 -7.96 6.44 0.04
N ASP A 211 -9.16 6.23 0.56
CA ASP A 211 -10.41 6.65 -0.05
C ASP A 211 -10.51 8.19 -0.07
N ASN A 212 -10.20 8.83 1.08
CA ASN A 212 -10.22 10.28 1.22
C ASN A 212 -9.29 10.99 0.24
N LYS A 213 -8.07 10.49 0.09
CA LYS A 213 -7.09 11.01 -0.87
C LYS A 213 -7.58 10.91 -2.31
N THR A 214 -8.19 9.78 -2.67
CA THR A 214 -8.71 9.55 -4.02
C THR A 214 -9.87 10.49 -4.31
N ALA A 215 -10.79 10.66 -3.36
CA ALA A 215 -11.89 11.62 -3.46
C ALA A 215 -11.40 13.07 -3.58
N LEU A 216 -10.43 13.47 -2.73
CA LEU A 216 -9.81 14.80 -2.81
C LEU A 216 -9.18 15.05 -4.18
N ALA A 217 -8.39 14.11 -4.68
CA ALA A 217 -7.77 14.23 -5.99
C ALA A 217 -8.82 14.40 -7.09
N LEU A 218 -9.91 13.62 -7.06
CA LEU A 218 -11.00 13.72 -8.02
C LEU A 218 -11.70 15.09 -7.96
N ILE A 219 -12.05 15.57 -6.76
CA ILE A 219 -12.71 16.88 -6.57
C ILE A 219 -11.86 18.00 -7.15
N VAL A 220 -10.56 18.02 -6.83
CA VAL A 220 -9.63 19.05 -7.35
C VAL A 220 -9.53 18.97 -8.88
N TRP A 221 -9.52 17.78 -9.47
CA TRP A 221 -9.55 17.59 -10.92
C TRP A 221 -10.84 18.09 -11.57
N LEU A 222 -12.00 17.84 -10.95
CA LEU A 222 -13.29 18.35 -11.41
C LEU A 222 -13.32 19.89 -11.40
N ILE A 223 -12.81 20.51 -10.34
CA ILE A 223 -12.65 21.97 -10.24
C ILE A 223 -11.73 22.48 -11.36
N ALA A 224 -10.60 21.81 -11.60
CA ALA A 224 -9.66 22.18 -12.65
C ALA A 224 -10.30 22.14 -14.05
N ILE A 225 -11.04 21.07 -14.37
CA ILE A 225 -11.79 20.97 -15.63
C ILE A 225 -12.82 22.08 -15.74
N TYR A 226 -13.61 22.33 -14.69
CA TYR A 226 -14.63 23.38 -14.69
C TYR A 226 -14.02 24.75 -14.98
N ARG A 227 -12.92 25.10 -14.31
CA ARG A 227 -12.20 26.37 -14.53
C ARG A 227 -11.62 26.47 -15.92
N LEU A 228 -11.00 25.40 -16.44
CA LEU A 228 -10.43 25.34 -17.78
C LEU A 228 -11.48 25.46 -18.89
N ARG A 229 -12.65 24.82 -18.72
CA ARG A 229 -13.77 24.94 -19.67
C ARG A 229 -14.32 26.36 -19.74
N LYS A 230 -14.37 27.05 -18.60
CA LYS A 230 -14.86 28.44 -18.54
C LYS A 230 -13.84 29.45 -19.07
N ASN A 231 -12.56 29.25 -18.80
CA ASN A 231 -11.48 30.09 -19.33
C ASN A 231 -10.19 29.27 -19.48
N SER A 232 -9.72 29.15 -20.73
CA SER A 232 -8.54 28.36 -21.08
C SER A 232 -7.21 28.97 -20.61
N GLU A 233 -7.19 30.22 -20.14
CA GLU A 233 -6.03 30.86 -19.49
C GLU A 233 -5.86 30.44 -18.03
N LYS A 234 -6.92 29.90 -17.40
CA LYS A 234 -6.89 29.41 -16.01
C LYS A 234 -6.20 28.04 -15.86
N ARG A 235 -5.15 27.80 -16.64
CA ARG A 235 -4.38 26.54 -16.68
C ARG A 235 -3.67 26.22 -15.36
N GLY A 236 -3.44 27.23 -14.53
CA GLY A 236 -2.88 27.06 -13.18
C GLY A 236 -3.68 26.08 -12.31
N TRP A 237 -5.00 25.96 -12.50
CA TRP A 237 -5.81 24.99 -11.76
C TRP A 237 -5.46 23.53 -12.10
N ALA A 238 -5.10 23.24 -13.34
CA ALA A 238 -4.65 21.90 -13.72
C ALA A 238 -3.24 21.60 -13.22
N LEU A 239 -2.38 22.61 -13.06
CA LEU A 239 -1.09 22.45 -12.40
C LEU A 239 -1.28 22.14 -10.91
N VAL A 240 -2.16 22.89 -10.22
CA VAL A 240 -2.52 22.62 -8.81
C VAL A 240 -3.09 21.20 -8.68
N ALA A 241 -4.01 20.78 -9.55
CA ALA A 241 -4.55 19.43 -9.54
C ALA A 241 -3.47 18.35 -9.74
N ALA A 242 -2.53 18.56 -10.65
CA ALA A 242 -1.42 17.64 -10.87
C ALA A 242 -0.48 17.54 -9.66
N ILE A 243 -0.19 18.66 -8.99
CA ILE A 243 0.62 18.69 -7.77
C ILE A 243 -0.13 18.00 -6.63
N VAL A 244 -1.41 18.30 -6.41
CA VAL A 244 -2.23 17.64 -5.38
C VAL A 244 -2.29 16.14 -5.61
N MET A 245 -2.51 15.70 -6.84
CA MET A 245 -2.49 14.28 -7.18
C MET A 245 -1.11 13.67 -6.85
N LEU A 246 -0.01 14.26 -7.31
CA LEU A 246 1.34 13.77 -6.99
C LEU A 246 1.56 13.67 -5.47
N MET A 247 1.19 14.69 -4.69
CA MET A 247 1.30 14.67 -3.23
C MET A 247 0.46 13.55 -2.60
N VAL A 248 -0.78 13.38 -3.05
CA VAL A 248 -1.69 12.30 -2.63
C VAL A 248 -1.03 10.93 -2.82
N TYR A 249 -0.44 10.70 -3.99
CA TYR A 249 0.23 9.46 -4.35
C TYR A 249 1.58 9.26 -3.65
N LEU A 250 2.25 10.32 -3.19
CA LEU A 250 3.48 10.21 -2.39
C LEU A 250 3.20 9.79 -0.94
N ILE A 251 1.99 9.95 -0.43
CA ILE A 251 1.67 9.47 0.91
C ILE A 251 1.37 7.96 0.82
N PRO A 252 2.12 7.08 1.50
CA PRO A 252 2.05 5.63 1.28
C PRO A 252 0.60 5.10 1.38
N HIS A 253 0.24 4.23 0.43
CA HIS A 253 -1.07 3.59 0.40
C HIS A 253 -1.29 2.78 1.67
N SER A 254 -2.53 2.73 2.19
CA SER A 254 -2.92 1.79 3.26
C SER A 254 -2.27 2.02 4.65
N MET A 255 -1.60 3.16 4.88
CA MET A 255 -1.11 3.55 6.23
C MET A 255 -2.24 3.63 7.28
N PHE A 256 -3.49 3.83 6.83
CA PHE A 256 -4.70 3.88 7.66
C PHE A 256 -5.91 3.31 6.89
N GLY A 257 -5.74 2.12 6.30
CA GLY A 257 -6.82 1.42 5.60
C GLY A 257 -7.85 0.82 6.56
N SER A 258 -8.90 0.19 6.04
CA SER A 258 -9.92 -0.50 6.86
C SER A 258 -9.31 -1.47 7.91
N GLU A 259 -9.71 -1.33 9.17
CA GLU A 259 -9.18 -2.08 10.32
C GLU A 259 -10.35 -2.63 11.14
N ILE A 260 -10.21 -3.86 11.64
CA ILE A 260 -11.11 -4.38 12.68
C ILE A 260 -10.61 -3.88 14.03
N ASP A 261 -11.50 -3.23 14.79
CA ASP A 261 -11.24 -2.85 16.18
C ASP A 261 -11.74 -3.97 17.11
N HIS A 262 -10.79 -4.72 17.67
CA HIS A 262 -11.09 -5.80 18.60
C HIS A 262 -11.31 -5.31 20.04
N THR A 263 -11.21 -4.00 20.32
CA THR A 263 -11.56 -3.41 21.63
C THR A 263 -13.04 -3.03 21.72
N ALA A 264 -13.69 -2.73 20.59
CA ALA A 264 -15.06 -2.25 20.53
C ALA A 264 -16.12 -3.37 20.63
N ALA A 265 -15.70 -4.63 20.46
CA ALA A 265 -16.54 -5.80 20.68
C ALA A 265 -15.86 -6.69 21.72
N PRO A 266 -16.41 -6.84 22.95
CA PRO A 266 -16.01 -7.95 23.80
C PRO A 266 -16.45 -9.23 23.09
N GLN A 267 -15.48 -10.10 22.77
CA GLN A 267 -15.80 -11.47 22.38
C GLN A 267 -16.18 -12.26 23.63
#